data_AF-A0A1I6P877-F1
#
_entry.id   AF-A0A1I6P877-F1
#
_cell.length_a   1.000
_cell.length_b   1.000
_cell.length_c   1.000
_cell.angle_alpha   90.00
_cell.angle_beta   90.00
_cell.angle_gamma   90.00
#
_symmetry.space_group_name_H-M   'P 1'
#
loop_
_entity.id
_entity.type
_entity.pdbx_description
1 polymer ?
#
loop_
_entity_poly.entity_id
_entity_poly.type
_entity_poly.pdbx_seq_one_letter_code
_entity_poly.pdbx_strand_id
1 'polypeptide(L)'
;MNLLPLVALAAAQSAGPPPPEIAVVVAGAGMTDFAGDTLARVAPEDGSGMFRRTPPAFEVADFEACAGTGVEPEACVREILAARGAASLEGPPTVVVWVGPGPGFLTGWTCVGVGAQPTASGRQRTGLDWSPGQEAANADKAAGCVLAAAAESGW
;
A
#
# COMPACT_ATOMS: atom_id res chain seq x y z
N MET A 1 -12.48 0.93 -62.39
CA MET A 1 -12.76 0.62 -60.98
C MET A 1 -11.43 0.57 -60.24
N ASN A 2 -11.06 1.67 -59.56
CA ASN A 2 -9.81 1.76 -58.80
C ASN A 2 -10.08 1.43 -57.34
N LEU A 3 -9.32 0.46 -56.80
CA LEU A 3 -9.35 0.00 -55.42
C LEU A 3 -8.69 1.05 -54.51
N LEU A 4 -9.43 1.54 -53.50
CA LEU A 4 -8.88 2.34 -52.41
C LEU A 4 -8.08 1.43 -51.46
N PRO A 5 -6.85 1.79 -51.04
CA PRO A 5 -6.15 1.05 -50.00
C PRO A 5 -6.78 1.40 -48.64
N LEU A 6 -7.34 0.39 -47.97
CA LEU A 6 -7.67 0.46 -46.55
C LEU A 6 -6.35 0.64 -45.78
N VAL A 7 -6.11 1.86 -45.31
CA VAL A 7 -5.09 2.16 -44.30
C VAL A 7 -5.61 1.59 -42.99
N ALA A 8 -5.13 0.41 -42.60
CA ALA A 8 -5.33 -0.12 -41.26
C ALA A 8 -4.48 0.72 -40.28
N LEU A 9 -5.12 1.68 -39.61
CA LEU A 9 -4.53 2.31 -38.44
C LEU A 9 -4.52 1.29 -37.30
N ALA A 10 -3.40 0.59 -37.13
CA ALA A 10 -3.11 -0.09 -35.89
C ALA A 10 -2.91 0.97 -34.81
N ALA A 11 -3.92 1.18 -33.96
CA ALA A 11 -3.77 1.96 -32.75
C ALA A 11 -2.74 1.26 -31.86
N ALA A 12 -1.53 1.79 -31.80
CA ALA A 12 -0.56 1.42 -30.78
C ALA A 12 -1.17 1.81 -29.43
N GLN A 13 -1.77 0.85 -28.74
CA GLN A 13 -2.14 1.01 -27.35
C GLN A 13 -0.80 1.18 -26.61
N SER A 14 -0.45 2.40 -26.24
CA SER A 14 0.67 2.63 -25.35
C SER A 14 0.29 1.99 -24.02
N ALA A 15 0.78 0.77 -23.78
CA ALA A 15 0.82 0.21 -22.46
C ALA A 15 1.55 1.24 -21.60
N GLY A 16 0.85 1.79 -20.60
CA GLY A 16 1.45 2.71 -19.65
C GLY A 16 2.65 2.05 -18.96
N PRO A 17 3.47 2.82 -18.23
CA PRO A 17 4.52 2.23 -17.40
C PRO A 17 3.91 1.13 -16.52
N PRO A 18 4.62 0.02 -16.32
CA PRO A 18 4.13 -1.05 -15.45
C PRO A 18 3.86 -0.49 -14.05
N PRO A 19 2.84 -1.00 -13.34
CA PRO A 19 2.57 -0.57 -11.97
C PRO A 19 3.81 -0.76 -11.08
N PRO A 20 4.06 0.14 -10.11
CA PRO A 20 5.18 0.00 -9.18
C PRO A 20 5.11 -1.31 -8.40
N GLU A 21 6.27 -1.85 -8.05
CA GLU A 21 6.38 -2.98 -7.12
C GLU A 21 6.55 -2.46 -5.70
N ILE A 22 5.83 -3.04 -4.73
CA ILE A 22 5.86 -2.62 -3.33
C ILE A 22 5.73 -3.86 -2.43
N ALA A 23 6.62 -3.97 -1.45
CA ALA A 23 6.51 -4.96 -0.38
C ALA A 23 5.56 -4.44 0.70
N VAL A 24 4.43 -5.12 0.95
CA VAL A 24 3.42 -4.67 1.91
C VAL A 24 3.29 -5.66 3.06
N VAL A 25 3.41 -5.17 4.29
CA VAL A 25 3.10 -5.92 5.52
C VAL A 25 1.85 -5.33 6.16
N VAL A 26 0.84 -6.16 6.42
CA VAL A 26 -0.36 -5.74 7.16
C VAL A 26 -0.17 -6.15 8.62
N ALA A 27 -0.01 -5.16 9.50
CA ALA A 27 0.16 -5.38 10.93
C ALA A 27 -0.86 -4.54 11.71
N GLY A 28 -0.98 -4.78 13.02
CA GLY A 28 -1.81 -3.96 13.89
C GLY A 28 -2.83 -4.74 14.70
N ALA A 29 -3.82 -4.02 15.23
CA ALA A 29 -4.79 -4.56 16.17
C ALA A 29 -6.18 -4.66 15.53
N GLY A 30 -6.56 -5.89 15.19
CA GLY A 30 -7.88 -6.25 14.67
C GLY A 30 -8.07 -5.93 13.18
N MET A 31 -9.08 -6.58 12.59
CA MET A 31 -9.60 -6.25 11.25
C MET A 31 -8.59 -6.38 10.10
N THR A 32 -7.52 -7.17 10.31
CA THR A 32 -6.46 -7.43 9.33
C THR A 32 -6.96 -8.17 8.09
N ASP A 33 -7.99 -9.00 8.22
CA ASP A 33 -8.59 -9.73 7.09
C ASP A 33 -9.20 -8.77 6.06
N PHE A 34 -9.95 -7.78 6.51
CA PHE A 34 -10.48 -6.73 5.63
C PHE A 34 -9.37 -5.90 4.98
N ALA A 35 -8.27 -5.69 5.69
CA ALA A 35 -7.12 -5.03 5.11
C ALA A 35 -6.47 -5.88 4.01
N GLY A 36 -6.38 -7.19 4.22
CA GLY A 36 -6.02 -8.17 3.20
C GLY A 36 -6.94 -8.10 1.98
N ASP A 37 -8.26 -8.13 2.18
CA ASP A 37 -9.26 -8.08 1.10
C ASP A 37 -9.21 -6.76 0.32
N THR A 38 -9.05 -5.64 1.02
CA THR A 38 -8.92 -4.32 0.40
C THR A 38 -7.64 -4.27 -0.44
N LEU A 39 -6.51 -4.78 0.09
CA LEU A 39 -5.26 -4.87 -0.67
C LEU A 39 -5.35 -5.81 -1.86
N ALA A 40 -6.07 -6.92 -1.77
CA ALA A 40 -6.29 -7.83 -2.89
C ALA A 40 -7.05 -7.18 -4.04
N ARG A 41 -7.91 -6.19 -3.76
CA ARG A 41 -8.58 -5.37 -4.79
C ARG A 41 -7.66 -4.31 -5.39
N VAL A 42 -6.81 -3.69 -4.58
CA VAL A 42 -5.90 -2.62 -5.00
C VAL A 42 -4.71 -3.15 -5.79
N ALA A 43 -4.18 -4.30 -5.36
CA ALA A 43 -3.02 -4.96 -5.93
C ALA A 43 -3.32 -6.46 -6.07
N PRO A 44 -4.15 -6.83 -7.07
CA PRO A 44 -4.47 -8.22 -7.35
C PRO A 44 -3.22 -9.00 -7.76
N GLU A 45 -3.26 -10.32 -7.56
CA GLU A 45 -2.13 -11.21 -7.84
C GLU A 45 -1.75 -11.27 -9.32
N ASP A 46 -2.70 -10.96 -10.21
CA ASP A 46 -2.47 -10.86 -11.66
C ASP A 46 -1.67 -9.62 -12.08
N GLY A 47 -1.41 -8.70 -11.15
CA GLY A 47 -0.64 -7.48 -11.37
C GLY A 47 -1.38 -6.38 -12.13
N SER A 48 -2.70 -6.49 -12.33
CA SER A 48 -3.52 -5.47 -13.00
C SER A 48 -3.88 -4.26 -12.13
N GLY A 49 -3.45 -4.26 -10.87
CA GLY A 49 -3.76 -3.23 -9.88
C GLY A 49 -2.94 -1.96 -10.00
N MET A 50 -3.14 -1.06 -9.02
CA MET A 50 -2.41 0.21 -8.95
C MET A 50 -0.93 0.05 -8.58
N PHE A 51 -0.59 -1.08 -7.97
CA PHE A 51 0.78 -1.53 -7.73
C PHE A 51 0.79 -3.06 -7.69
N ARG A 52 1.98 -3.66 -7.81
CA ARG A 52 2.20 -5.10 -7.66
C ARG A 52 2.78 -5.37 -6.28
N ARG A 53 2.20 -6.34 -5.57
CA ARG A 53 2.74 -6.78 -4.28
C ARG A 53 3.92 -7.71 -4.50
N THR A 54 5.01 -7.46 -3.80
CA THR A 54 6.15 -8.38 -3.71
C THR A 54 6.23 -8.96 -2.30
N PRO A 55 6.85 -10.14 -2.13
CA PRO A 55 7.09 -10.68 -0.80
C PRO A 55 7.86 -9.67 0.05
N PRO A 56 7.39 -9.35 1.27
CA PRO A 56 8.10 -8.45 2.16
C PRO A 56 9.29 -9.15 2.83
N ALA A 57 10.33 -8.36 3.15
CA ALA A 57 11.46 -8.84 3.96
C ALA A 57 11.15 -8.90 5.46
N PHE A 58 9.97 -8.41 5.86
CA PHE A 58 9.48 -8.36 7.23
C PHE A 58 8.19 -9.14 7.33
N GLU A 59 8.01 -9.81 8.46
CA GLU A 59 6.80 -10.55 8.79
C GLU A 59 5.93 -9.74 9.77
N VAL A 60 4.65 -10.09 9.88
CA VAL A 60 3.73 -9.45 10.85
C VAL A 60 4.27 -9.57 12.28
N ALA A 61 4.88 -10.73 12.61
CA ALA A 61 5.49 -11.02 13.91
C ALA A 61 6.58 -10.01 14.31
N ASP A 62 7.24 -9.38 13.34
CA ASP A 62 8.28 -8.38 13.61
C ASP A 62 7.73 -7.12 14.28
N PHE A 63 6.43 -6.86 14.14
CA PHE A 63 5.75 -5.65 14.62
C PHE A 63 4.79 -5.89 15.78
N GLU A 64 4.70 -7.12 16.31
CA GLU A 64 3.78 -7.46 17.39
C GLU A 64 3.95 -6.58 18.64
N ALA A 65 5.20 -6.21 18.96
CA ALA A 65 5.51 -5.33 20.09
C ALA A 65 4.86 -3.93 19.97
N CYS A 66 4.56 -3.48 18.74
CA CYS A 66 3.94 -2.18 18.50
C CYS A 66 2.45 -2.13 18.87
N ALA A 67 1.83 -3.28 19.17
CA ALA A 67 0.47 -3.36 19.68
C ALA A 67 0.37 -3.20 21.21
N GLY A 68 1.51 -2.98 21.89
CA GLY A 68 1.56 -2.82 23.35
C GLY A 68 0.82 -1.58 23.86
N THR A 69 0.23 -1.68 25.05
CA THR A 69 -0.45 -0.55 25.71
C THR A 69 0.51 0.62 25.92
N GLY A 70 0.12 1.82 25.51
CA GLY A 70 0.92 3.04 25.65
C GLY A 70 2.04 3.19 24.61
N VAL A 71 2.11 2.27 23.64
CA VAL A 71 3.01 2.39 22.49
C VAL A 71 2.32 3.19 21.39
N GLU A 72 3.01 4.20 20.85
CA GLU A 72 2.60 4.88 19.62
C GLU A 72 3.01 4.03 18.41
N PRO A 73 2.08 3.38 17.70
CA PRO A 73 2.46 2.30 16.79
C PRO A 73 3.28 2.76 15.59
N GLU A 74 2.99 3.95 15.04
CA GLU A 74 3.76 4.49 13.93
C GLU A 74 5.23 4.71 14.31
N ALA A 75 5.47 5.27 15.50
CA ALA A 75 6.83 5.51 15.99
C ALA A 75 7.58 4.17 16.19
N CYS A 76 6.91 3.19 16.80
CA CYS A 76 7.47 1.84 17.00
C CYS A 76 7.80 1.13 15.68
N VAL A 77 6.90 1.17 14.69
CA VAL A 77 7.14 0.57 13.37
C VAL A 77 8.34 1.22 12.68
N ARG A 78 8.44 2.56 12.72
CA ARG A 78 9.59 3.28 12.15
C ARG A 78 10.90 2.91 12.85
N GLU A 79 10.88 2.75 14.17
CA GLU A 79 12.05 2.32 14.95
C GLU A 79 12.51 0.92 14.52
N ILE A 80 11.59 -0.04 14.37
CA ILE A 80 11.91 -1.39 13.92
C ILE A 80 12.50 -1.39 12.50
N LEU A 81 11.86 -0.67 11.57
CA LEU A 81 12.35 -0.55 10.19
C LEU A 81 13.75 0.06 10.14
N ALA A 82 14.00 1.10 10.94
CA ALA A 82 15.32 1.73 11.04
C ALA A 82 16.37 0.79 11.66
N ALA A 83 16.03 0.13 12.78
CA ALA A 83 16.93 -0.77 13.50
C ALA A 83 17.35 -1.99 12.65
N ARG A 84 16.48 -2.44 11.75
CA ARG A 84 16.78 -3.55 10.83
C ARG A 84 17.36 -3.11 9.49
N GLY A 85 17.68 -1.82 9.33
CA GLY A 85 18.31 -1.30 8.12
C GLY A 85 17.41 -1.42 6.89
N ALA A 86 16.09 -1.28 7.05
CA ALA A 86 15.13 -1.47 5.96
C ALA A 86 15.48 -0.62 4.72
N ALA A 87 16.01 0.60 4.91
CA ALA A 87 16.38 1.52 3.83
C ALA A 87 17.61 1.07 3.04
N SER A 88 18.34 0.08 3.54
CA SER A 88 19.50 -0.53 2.89
C SER A 88 19.19 -1.90 2.29
N LEU A 89 17.95 -2.39 2.40
CA LEU A 89 17.55 -3.64 1.77
C LEU A 89 17.47 -3.46 0.26
N GLU A 90 18.03 -4.43 -0.47
CA GLU A 90 17.84 -4.50 -1.92
C GLU A 90 16.40 -4.94 -2.22
N GLY A 91 15.74 -4.24 -3.14
CA GLY A 91 14.42 -4.60 -3.62
C GLY A 91 13.40 -3.44 -3.58
N PRO A 92 12.12 -3.75 -3.80
CA PRO A 92 11.04 -2.78 -3.75
C PRO A 92 10.89 -2.13 -2.36
N PRO A 93 10.34 -0.91 -2.28
CA PRO A 93 10.10 -0.25 -1.02
C PRO A 93 9.16 -1.09 -0.12
N THR A 94 9.50 -1.15 1.17
CA THR A 94 8.64 -1.81 2.17
C THR A 94 7.68 -0.78 2.78
N VAL A 95 6.40 -1.14 2.84
CA VAL A 95 5.35 -0.38 3.51
C VAL A 95 4.67 -1.26 4.54
N VAL A 96 4.67 -0.82 5.79
CA VAL A 96 3.87 -1.44 6.85
C VAL A 96 2.55 -0.69 6.96
N VAL A 97 1.45 -1.38 6.66
CA VAL A 97 0.10 -0.89 6.90
C VAL A 97 -0.27 -1.27 8.32
N TRP A 98 -0.22 -0.30 9.23
CA TRP A 98 -0.71 -0.46 10.59
C TRP A 98 -2.21 -0.23 10.65
N VAL A 99 -2.96 -1.29 10.94
CA VAL A 99 -4.41 -1.27 11.10
C VAL A 99 -4.75 -1.01 12.56
N GLY A 100 -5.59 0.00 12.78
CA GLY A 100 -6.12 0.35 14.09
C GLY A 100 -7.63 0.58 14.09
N PRO A 101 -8.27 0.53 15.26
CA PRO A 101 -9.68 0.84 15.38
C PRO A 101 -9.94 2.30 15.00
N GLY A 102 -10.97 2.53 14.17
CA GLY A 102 -11.55 3.85 13.94
C GLY A 102 -12.90 3.99 14.65
N PRO A 103 -13.48 5.20 14.66
CA PRO A 103 -14.80 5.39 15.25
C PRO A 103 -15.88 4.69 14.41
N GLY A 104 -16.80 3.98 15.07
CA GLY A 104 -17.92 3.29 14.41
C GLY A 104 -17.46 2.12 13.53
N PHE A 105 -17.83 2.16 12.25
CA PHE A 105 -17.48 1.16 11.22
C PHE A 105 -16.19 1.51 10.46
N LEU A 106 -15.40 2.45 11.00
CA LEU A 106 -14.16 2.87 10.35
C LEU A 106 -12.98 2.05 10.86
N THR A 107 -12.08 1.70 9.96
CA THR A 107 -10.71 1.29 10.34
C THR A 107 -9.72 2.35 9.95
N GLY A 108 -8.88 2.73 10.90
CA GLY A 108 -7.75 3.61 10.65
C GLY A 108 -6.61 2.80 10.05
N TRP A 109 -6.07 3.27 8.93
CA TRP A 109 -4.82 2.79 8.38
C TRP A 109 -3.76 3.85 8.52
N THR A 110 -2.59 3.44 8.99
CA THR A 110 -1.36 4.23 8.92
C THR A 110 -0.36 3.47 8.08
N CYS A 111 -0.04 3.98 6.89
CA CYS A 111 0.94 3.39 5.97
C CYS A 111 2.33 3.96 6.24
N VAL A 112 3.24 3.12 6.72
CA VAL A 112 4.57 3.51 7.16
C VAL A 112 5.60 2.98 6.17
N GLY A 113 6.21 3.88 5.40
CA GLY A 113 7.29 3.57 4.47
C GLY A 113 8.67 3.61 5.12
N VAL A 114 9.67 3.17 4.35
CA VAL A 114 11.07 3.06 4.76
C VAL A 114 11.88 4.20 4.14
N GLY A 115 12.23 5.22 4.94
CA GLY A 115 12.93 6.40 4.42
C GLY A 115 12.99 7.53 5.44
N ALA A 116 13.35 8.74 4.98
CA ALA A 116 13.35 9.94 5.81
C ALA A 116 11.95 10.22 6.42
N GLN A 117 11.89 11.08 7.45
CA GLN A 117 10.61 11.45 8.07
C GLN A 117 9.58 11.84 7.00
N PRO A 118 8.31 11.42 7.16
CA PRO A 118 7.30 11.61 6.13
C PRO A 118 7.12 13.10 5.82
N THR A 119 7.41 13.50 4.58
CA THR A 119 7.24 14.89 4.15
C THR A 119 5.77 15.32 4.11
N ALA A 120 4.85 14.34 4.06
CA ALA A 120 3.41 14.57 4.10
C ALA A 120 2.67 13.47 4.88
N SER A 121 2.88 13.41 6.20
CA SER A 121 2.26 12.41 7.11
C SER A 121 0.73 12.34 7.04
N GLY A 122 0.05 13.41 6.62
CA GLY A 122 -1.40 13.40 6.38
C GLY A 122 -1.86 12.49 5.24
N ARG A 123 -0.99 12.20 4.25
CA ARG A 123 -1.29 11.28 3.13
C ARG A 123 -1.07 9.81 3.48
N GLN A 124 -0.38 9.55 4.59
CA GLN A 124 -0.06 8.22 5.10
C GLN A 124 -1.08 7.72 6.12
N ARG A 125 -2.14 8.48 6.38
CA ARG A 125 -3.23 8.08 7.27
C ARG A 125 -4.54 8.16 6.53
N THR A 126 -5.35 7.12 6.61
CA THR A 126 -6.67 7.10 5.99
C THR A 126 -7.67 6.33 6.82
N GLY A 127 -8.96 6.65 6.67
CA GLY A 127 -10.07 5.92 7.26
C GLY A 127 -10.82 5.16 6.18
N LEU A 128 -10.98 3.85 6.39
CA LEU A 128 -11.75 2.99 5.50
C LEU A 128 -13.11 2.69 6.12
N ASP A 129 -14.16 2.78 5.30
CA ASP A 129 -15.56 2.61 5.73
C ASP A 129 -16.08 1.24 5.30
N TRP A 130 -16.54 0.46 6.26
CA TRP A 130 -16.93 -0.93 6.04
C TRP A 130 -18.37 -1.09 5.56
N SER A 131 -19.07 0.04 5.40
CA SER A 131 -20.43 0.05 4.87
C SER A 131 -20.46 -0.56 3.47
N PRO A 132 -21.48 -1.37 3.13
CA PRO A 132 -21.63 -1.93 1.79
C PRO A 132 -21.60 -0.83 0.70
N GLY A 133 -20.87 -1.08 -0.39
CA GLY A 133 -20.75 -0.13 -1.50
C GLY A 133 -19.58 0.84 -1.38
N GLN A 134 -18.78 0.78 -0.30
CA GLN A 134 -17.59 1.62 -0.11
C GLN A 134 -16.30 0.98 -0.66
N GLU A 135 -16.37 -0.21 -1.27
CA GLU A 135 -15.20 -1.04 -1.61
C GLU A 135 -14.25 -0.32 -2.58
N ALA A 136 -14.77 0.33 -3.61
CA ALA A 136 -13.96 1.07 -4.57
C ALA A 136 -13.31 2.31 -3.94
N ALA A 137 -14.07 3.08 -3.16
CA ALA A 137 -13.55 4.26 -2.47
C ALA A 137 -12.49 3.87 -1.42
N ASN A 138 -12.66 2.73 -0.74
CA ASN A 138 -11.65 2.19 0.16
C ASN A 138 -10.40 1.74 -0.58
N ALA A 139 -10.54 1.11 -1.75
CA ALA A 139 -9.42 0.73 -2.58
C ALA A 139 -8.59 1.95 -3.01
N ASP A 140 -9.24 3.03 -3.48
CA ASP A 140 -8.56 4.28 -3.86
C ASP A 140 -7.80 4.91 -2.68
N LYS A 141 -8.44 4.97 -1.51
CA LYS A 141 -7.82 5.47 -0.27
C LYS A 141 -6.65 4.61 0.18
N ALA A 142 -6.80 3.30 0.16
CA ALA A 142 -5.76 2.35 0.55
C ALA A 142 -4.55 2.44 -0.38
N ALA A 143 -4.79 2.49 -1.70
CA ALA A 143 -3.75 2.66 -2.70
C ALA A 143 -2.99 3.97 -2.51
N GLY A 144 -3.71 5.09 -2.35
CA GLY A 144 -3.09 6.39 -2.12
C GLY A 144 -2.22 6.40 -0.87
N CYS A 145 -2.67 5.77 0.22
CA CYS A 145 -1.91 5.63 1.46
C CYS A 145 -0.61 4.83 1.26
N VAL A 146 -0.69 3.66 0.61
CA VAL A 146 0.48 2.80 0.34
C VAL A 146 1.46 3.48 -0.61
N LEU A 147 0.97 4.07 -1.72
CA LEU A 147 1.82 4.76 -2.69
C LEU A 147 2.49 5.99 -2.09
N ALA A 148 1.78 6.75 -1.23
CA ALA A 148 2.38 7.88 -0.51
C ALA A 148 3.46 7.43 0.47
N ALA A 149 3.30 6.26 1.12
CA ALA A 149 4.33 5.69 1.99
C ALA A 149 5.55 5.19 1.19
N ALA A 150 5.31 4.52 0.07
CA ALA A 150 6.36 4.01 -0.81
C ALA A 150 7.19 5.14 -1.45
N ALA A 151 6.56 6.24 -1.86
CA ALA A 151 7.27 7.38 -2.46
C ALA A 151 8.32 8.00 -1.53
N GLU A 152 8.08 8.03 -0.21
CA GLU A 152 9.09 8.51 0.77
C GLU A 152 10.32 7.59 0.87
N SER A 153 10.23 6.39 0.29
CA SER A 153 11.34 5.43 0.22
C SER A 153 12.23 5.65 -1.01
N GLY A 154 12.00 6.73 -1.79
CA GLY A 154 12.84 7.15 -2.90
C GLY A 154 12.42 6.62 -4.27
N TRP A 155 11.12 6.31 -4.46
CA TRP A 155 10.54 5.93 -5.76
C TRP A 155 10.16 7.16 -6.60
#